data_AF-A0A7S2PT08-F1
#
_entry.id   AF-A0A7S2PT08-F1
#
_cell.length_a   1.000
_cell.length_b   1.000
_cell.length_c   1.000
_cell.angle_alpha   90.00
_cell.angle_beta   90.00
_cell.angle_gamma   90.00
#
_symmetry.space_group_name_H-M   'P 1'
#
loop_
_entity.id
_entity.type
_entity.pdbx_description
1 polymer ?
#
loop_
_entity_poly.entity_id
_entity_poly.type
_entity_poly.pdbx_seq_one_letter_code
_entity_poly.pdbx_strand_id
1 'polypeptide(L)'
;VNPRNCSSSTIQHTNLVLRCLNLAFLKRREFSNTRVAAFIKKLLTVAVHAPPYCSASMIAFARLLFHRYQGTHQLLENELDVVSSGKYSPFTEDPDYSNPFAAAAWELSALKFHIQPVVSKHAANASLLKNLQLPAESPDNVYKTMLNNTNNVYIPFKLSKKNHPLRASKQKSAKRQRQEYRFITPRETKSWHLKDF
;
A
#
# COMPACT_ATOMS: atom_id res chain seq x y z
N VAL A 1 8.24 -24.09 18.12
CA VAL A 1 7.08 -23.17 18.26
C VAL A 1 5.96 -23.68 17.37
N ASN A 2 4.79 -24.01 17.93
CA ASN A 2 3.71 -24.66 17.18
C ASN A 2 3.03 -23.61 16.25
N PRO A 3 3.09 -23.76 14.91
CA PRO A 3 2.66 -22.71 13.97
C PRO A 3 1.16 -22.36 14.07
N ARG A 4 0.34 -23.28 14.61
CA ARG A 4 -1.10 -23.08 14.82
C ARG A 4 -1.45 -22.16 16.00
N ASN A 5 -0.59 -22.02 17.02
CA ASN A 5 -0.85 -21.09 18.13
C ASN A 5 -0.48 -19.64 17.75
N CYS A 6 0.43 -19.48 16.78
CA CYS A 6 0.84 -18.17 16.28
C CYS A 6 -0.26 -17.53 15.42
N SER A 7 -1.07 -18.33 14.71
CA SER A 7 -2.16 -17.79 13.88
C SER A 7 -3.30 -17.19 14.73
N SER A 8 -3.75 -17.87 15.78
CA SER A 8 -4.86 -17.38 16.63
C SER A 8 -4.52 -16.08 17.37
N SER A 9 -3.32 -15.98 17.94
CA SER A 9 -2.83 -14.76 18.59
C SER A 9 -2.67 -13.62 17.58
N THR A 10 -2.03 -13.88 16.44
CA THR A 10 -1.85 -12.88 15.36
C THR A 10 -3.18 -12.34 14.83
N ILE A 11 -4.20 -13.19 14.74
CA ILE A 11 -5.58 -12.80 14.34
C ILE A 11 -6.18 -11.80 15.34
N GLN A 12 -6.03 -12.06 16.63
CA GLN A 12 -6.52 -11.17 17.69
C GLN A 12 -5.76 -9.83 17.70
N HIS A 13 -4.44 -9.88 17.60
CA HIS A 13 -3.60 -8.67 17.56
C HIS A 13 -3.93 -7.78 16.35
N THR A 14 -4.19 -8.37 15.18
CA THR A 14 -4.52 -7.59 13.97
C THR A 14 -5.82 -6.81 14.13
N ASN A 15 -6.88 -7.45 14.66
CA ASN A 15 -8.14 -6.76 14.92
C ASN A 15 -7.99 -5.62 15.93
N LEU A 16 -7.19 -5.84 16.98
CA LEU A 16 -6.91 -4.82 17.98
C LEU A 16 -6.18 -3.63 17.37
N VAL A 17 -5.14 -3.87 16.55
CA VAL A 17 -4.40 -2.82 15.84
C VAL A 17 -5.32 -2.02 14.92
N LEU A 18 -6.16 -2.67 14.11
CA LEU A 18 -7.11 -1.97 13.23
C LEU A 18 -8.10 -1.09 14.02
N ARG A 19 -8.60 -1.58 15.17
CA ARG A 19 -9.46 -0.80 16.06
C ARG A 19 -8.72 0.39 16.66
N CYS A 20 -7.50 0.19 17.16
CA CYS A 20 -6.66 1.26 17.70
C CYS A 20 -6.39 2.35 16.66
N LEU A 21 -6.02 1.96 15.44
CA LEU A 21 -5.80 2.89 14.33
C LEU A 21 -7.09 3.65 13.97
N ASN A 22 -8.23 2.97 13.94
CA ASN A 22 -9.53 3.60 13.70
C ASN A 22 -9.85 4.65 14.79
N LEU A 23 -9.61 4.34 16.07
CA LEU A 23 -9.79 5.30 17.16
C LEU A 23 -8.83 6.49 17.05
N ALA A 24 -7.56 6.25 16.73
CA ALA A 24 -6.52 7.28 16.67
C ALA A 24 -6.72 8.24 15.49
N PHE A 25 -6.99 7.73 14.29
CA PHE A 25 -6.95 8.53 13.06
C PHE A 25 -8.29 8.77 12.39
N LEU A 26 -9.31 7.96 12.66
CA LEU A 26 -10.62 8.09 12.00
C LEU A 26 -11.71 8.62 12.94
N LYS A 27 -11.78 8.17 14.20
CA LYS A 27 -12.69 8.76 15.19
C LYS A 27 -12.20 10.13 15.67
N ARG A 28 -10.88 10.30 15.80
CA ARG A 28 -10.24 11.57 16.11
C ARG A 28 -9.50 12.09 14.88
N ARG A 29 -9.42 13.42 14.74
CA ARG A 29 -8.63 14.05 13.68
C ARG A 29 -7.23 14.30 14.23
N GLU A 30 -6.23 13.73 13.56
CA GLU A 30 -4.84 14.10 13.77
C GLU A 30 -4.55 15.37 12.97
N PHE A 31 -3.85 16.33 13.57
CA PHE A 31 -3.55 17.61 12.92
C PHE A 31 -2.16 17.60 12.28
N SER A 32 -1.22 16.81 12.80
CA SER A 32 0.10 16.67 12.20
C SER A 32 0.06 15.72 10.98
N ASN A 33 0.16 16.29 9.78
CA ASN A 33 0.30 15.51 8.56
C ASN A 33 1.57 14.64 8.58
N THR A 34 2.64 15.14 9.20
CA THR A 34 3.91 14.40 9.38
C THR A 34 3.69 13.15 10.22
N ARG A 35 2.96 13.27 11.34
CA ARG A 35 2.60 12.13 12.19
C ARG A 35 1.81 11.09 11.40
N VAL A 36 0.77 11.51 10.69
CA VAL A 36 -0.05 10.59 9.88
C VAL A 36 0.80 9.91 8.81
N ALA A 37 1.65 10.66 8.09
CA ALA A 37 2.53 10.12 7.06
C ALA A 37 3.53 9.11 7.62
N ALA A 38 4.11 9.37 8.80
CA ALA A 38 4.99 8.45 9.49
C ALA A 38 4.27 7.14 9.86
N PHE A 39 3.03 7.24 10.35
CA PHE A 39 2.22 6.06 10.63
C PHE A 39 1.84 5.30 9.36
N ILE A 40 1.50 5.97 8.26
CA ILE A 40 1.25 5.33 6.97
C ILE A 40 2.50 4.57 6.51
N LYS A 41 3.67 5.19 6.55
CA LYS A 41 4.94 4.55 6.17
C LYS A 41 5.20 3.30 7.02
N LYS A 42 5.18 3.43 8.35
CA LYS A 42 5.35 2.29 9.27
C LYS A 42 4.30 1.19 9.02
N LEU A 43 3.04 1.56 8.80
CA LEU A 43 1.94 0.61 8.51
C LEU A 43 2.18 -0.16 7.20
N LEU A 44 2.61 0.54 6.14
CA LEU A 44 2.93 -0.09 4.86
C LEU A 44 4.18 -0.96 4.94
N THR A 45 5.21 -0.55 5.68
CA THR A 45 6.41 -1.36 5.93
C THR A 45 6.02 -2.67 6.63
N VAL A 46 5.18 -2.61 7.66
CA VAL A 46 4.66 -3.82 8.34
C VAL A 46 3.83 -4.66 7.37
N ALA A 47 3.02 -4.05 6.51
CA ALA A 47 2.18 -4.77 5.54
C ALA A 47 2.98 -5.59 4.53
N VAL A 48 4.24 -5.24 4.23
CA VAL A 48 5.14 -6.03 3.37
C VAL A 48 5.51 -7.37 4.03
N HIS A 49 5.67 -7.39 5.35
CA HIS A 49 6.08 -8.59 6.10
C HIS A 49 4.91 -9.37 6.71
N ALA A 50 3.71 -8.78 6.72
CA ALA A 50 2.53 -9.37 7.31
C ALA A 50 1.89 -10.45 6.41
N PRO A 51 1.17 -11.43 6.99
CA PRO A 51 0.36 -12.36 6.22
C PRO A 51 -0.67 -11.64 5.34
N PRO A 52 -1.15 -12.23 4.24
CA PRO A 52 -1.96 -11.52 3.25
C PRO A 52 -3.27 -10.94 3.78
N TYR A 53 -3.91 -11.61 4.75
CA TYR A 53 -5.13 -11.14 5.40
C TYR A 53 -4.90 -9.89 6.26
N CYS A 54 -3.74 -9.79 6.93
CA CYS A 54 -3.32 -8.59 7.64
C CYS A 54 -2.91 -7.49 6.65
N SER A 55 -2.05 -7.82 5.69
CA SER A 55 -1.50 -6.89 4.70
C SER A 55 -2.59 -6.17 3.91
N ALA A 56 -3.58 -6.91 3.37
CA ALA A 56 -4.69 -6.32 2.62
C ALA A 56 -5.48 -5.29 3.45
N SER A 57 -5.68 -5.57 4.73
CA SER A 57 -6.44 -4.73 5.66
C SER A 57 -5.67 -3.49 6.07
N MET A 58 -4.36 -3.63 6.31
CA MET A 58 -3.45 -2.51 6.58
C MET A 58 -3.37 -1.57 5.37
N ILE A 59 -3.29 -2.09 4.14
CA ILE A 59 -3.30 -1.27 2.92
C ILE A 59 -4.67 -0.59 2.74
N ALA A 60 -5.77 -1.30 3.01
CA ALA A 60 -7.11 -0.70 2.98
C ALA A 60 -7.25 0.44 4.01
N PHE A 61 -6.64 0.29 5.19
CA PHE A 61 -6.59 1.36 6.19
C PHE A 61 -5.72 2.54 5.73
N ALA A 62 -4.54 2.27 5.14
CA ALA A 62 -3.70 3.31 4.55
C ALA A 62 -4.45 4.10 3.45
N ARG A 63 -5.28 3.43 2.63
CA ARG A 63 -6.17 4.10 1.66
C ARG A 63 -7.15 5.06 2.32
N LEU A 64 -7.74 4.68 3.46
CA LEU A 64 -8.60 5.60 4.21
C LEU A 64 -7.83 6.82 4.70
N LEU A 65 -6.59 6.64 5.15
CA LEU A 65 -5.74 7.75 5.59
C LEU A 65 -5.36 8.67 4.43
N PHE A 66 -4.98 8.12 3.26
CA PHE A 66 -4.71 8.93 2.07
C PHE A 66 -5.94 9.77 1.67
N HIS A 67 -7.14 9.19 1.71
CA HIS A 67 -8.37 9.94 1.38
C HIS A 67 -8.70 11.03 2.41
N ARG A 68 -8.46 10.76 3.69
CA ARG A 68 -8.77 11.71 4.77
C ARG A 68 -7.74 12.83 4.92
N TYR A 69 -6.47 12.52 4.72
CA TYR A 69 -5.34 13.42 4.97
C TYR A 69 -4.61 13.69 3.65
N GLN A 70 -5.09 14.66 2.88
CA GLN A 70 -4.53 15.00 1.57
C GLN A 70 -3.04 15.38 1.62
N GLY A 71 -2.56 15.95 2.73
CA GLY A 71 -1.13 16.24 2.92
C GLY A 71 -0.22 15.00 2.89
N THR A 72 -0.79 13.79 3.03
CA THR A 72 -0.03 12.53 2.92
C THR A 72 0.19 12.10 1.47
N HIS A 73 -0.43 12.76 0.48
CA HIS A 73 -0.26 12.43 -0.94
C HIS A 73 1.16 12.67 -1.44
N GLN A 74 1.94 13.50 -0.75
CA GLN A 74 3.37 13.68 -1.02
C GLN A 74 4.15 12.36 -0.97
N LEU A 75 3.70 11.37 -0.18
CA LEU A 75 4.29 10.02 -0.16
C LEU A 75 4.12 9.25 -1.48
N LEU A 76 3.21 9.70 -2.36
CA LEU A 76 2.89 9.11 -3.65
C LEU A 76 3.45 9.93 -4.83
N GLU A 77 4.18 11.01 -4.54
CA GLU A 77 4.82 11.85 -5.55
C GLU A 77 6.21 11.33 -5.91
N ASN A 78 6.75 11.83 -7.02
CA ASN A 78 8.09 11.43 -7.48
C ASN A 78 9.17 12.04 -6.59
N GLU A 79 10.24 11.28 -6.34
CA GLU A 79 11.34 11.68 -5.46
C GLU A 79 12.20 12.85 -5.99
N LEU A 80 11.91 13.38 -7.17
CA LEU A 80 12.67 14.50 -7.75
C LEU A 80 12.65 15.74 -6.83
N ASP A 81 11.53 15.98 -6.16
CA ASP A 81 11.36 17.11 -5.24
C ASP A 81 11.87 16.81 -3.82
N VAL A 82 12.20 15.54 -3.53
CA VAL A 82 12.59 15.07 -2.19
C VAL A 82 14.07 15.30 -1.89
N VAL A 83 14.89 15.56 -2.91
CA VAL A 83 16.37 15.63 -2.81
C VAL A 83 16.88 16.67 -1.80
N SER A 84 16.07 17.69 -1.46
CA SER A 84 16.42 18.72 -0.46
C SER A 84 15.90 18.45 0.97
N SER A 85 15.11 17.39 1.19
CA SER A 85 14.30 17.20 2.41
C SER A 85 14.95 16.35 3.52
N GLY A 86 16.22 15.95 3.38
CA GLY A 86 16.95 15.17 4.38
C GLY A 86 16.73 13.65 4.27
N LYS A 87 16.78 12.93 5.41
CA LYS A 87 16.69 11.45 5.47
C LYS A 87 15.53 10.98 6.35
N TYR A 88 14.79 9.96 5.88
CA TYR A 88 13.78 9.25 6.66
C TYR A 88 14.42 8.32 7.71
N SER A 89 13.91 8.36 8.94
CA SER A 89 14.37 7.53 10.07
C SER A 89 13.22 6.68 10.65
N PRO A 90 13.10 5.39 10.24
CA PRO A 90 11.96 4.54 10.60
C PRO A 90 11.91 4.14 12.08
N PHE A 91 13.07 4.10 12.75
CA PHE A 91 13.19 3.63 14.14
C PHE A 91 13.01 4.75 15.18
N THR A 92 12.74 5.97 14.73
CA THR A 92 12.48 7.10 15.63
C THR A 92 11.25 6.83 16.49
N GLU A 93 11.36 7.08 17.80
CA GLU A 93 10.28 6.89 18.77
C GLU A 93 9.12 7.83 18.48
N ASP A 94 9.39 9.14 18.37
CA ASP A 94 8.37 10.09 17.96
C ASP A 94 8.16 10.06 16.44
N PRO A 95 6.94 9.75 15.96
CA PRO A 95 6.61 9.81 14.55
C PRO A 95 6.84 11.18 13.91
N ASP A 96 6.74 12.29 14.66
CA ASP A 96 6.94 13.64 14.11
C ASP A 96 8.41 13.89 13.69
N TYR A 97 9.39 13.26 14.35
CA TYR A 97 10.81 13.39 14.02
C TYR A 97 11.32 12.34 13.02
N SER A 98 10.45 11.45 12.54
CA SER A 98 10.87 10.39 11.60
C SER A 98 11.15 10.89 10.18
N ASN A 99 10.73 12.11 9.83
CA ASN A 99 10.85 12.72 8.50
C ASN A 99 10.30 11.82 7.36
N PRO A 100 9.00 11.46 7.39
CA PRO A 100 8.41 10.51 6.45
C PRO A 100 8.37 11.01 5.00
N PHE A 101 8.29 12.32 4.79
CA PHE A 101 8.23 12.92 3.44
C PHE A 101 9.59 12.92 2.73
N ALA A 102 10.69 12.63 3.44
CA ALA A 102 11.99 12.38 2.84
C ALA A 102 12.10 11.00 2.14
N ALA A 103 11.02 10.22 2.09
CA ALA A 103 10.96 8.94 1.39
C ALA A 103 9.58 8.71 0.76
N ALA A 104 9.55 8.10 -0.42
CA ALA A 104 8.29 7.68 -1.04
C ALA A 104 7.74 6.37 -0.46
N ALA A 105 6.45 6.09 -0.68
CA ALA A 105 5.78 4.86 -0.25
C ALA A 105 6.07 3.65 -1.18
N TRP A 106 7.36 3.31 -1.33
CA TRP A 106 7.86 2.20 -2.17
C TRP A 106 7.24 0.83 -1.85
N GLU A 107 6.77 0.65 -0.62
CA GLU A 107 6.07 -0.55 -0.17
C GLU A 107 4.85 -0.85 -1.06
N LEU A 108 4.14 0.16 -1.54
CA LEU A 108 3.00 -0.02 -2.45
C LEU A 108 3.44 -0.56 -3.81
N SER A 109 4.62 -0.17 -4.29
CA SER A 109 5.18 -0.67 -5.54
C SER A 109 5.51 -2.16 -5.43
N ALA A 110 6.13 -2.56 -4.32
CA ALA A 110 6.42 -3.97 -4.04
C ALA A 110 5.12 -4.79 -3.87
N LEU A 111 4.17 -4.30 -3.06
CA LEU A 111 2.90 -4.99 -2.77
C LEU A 111 1.98 -5.11 -3.99
N LYS A 112 2.14 -4.25 -5.01
CA LYS A 112 1.42 -4.38 -6.29
C LYS A 112 1.70 -5.73 -6.97
N PHE A 113 2.87 -6.33 -6.77
CA PHE A 113 3.24 -7.61 -7.37
C PHE A 113 2.99 -8.82 -6.46
N HIS A 114 2.27 -8.61 -5.35
CA HIS A 114 1.97 -9.67 -4.39
C HIS A 114 1.09 -10.77 -5.01
N ILE A 115 1.37 -12.04 -4.66
CA ILE A 115 0.71 -13.23 -5.21
C ILE A 115 -0.81 -13.20 -4.99
N GLN A 116 -1.23 -12.75 -3.80
CA GLN A 116 -2.66 -12.61 -3.48
C GLN A 116 -3.28 -11.42 -4.24
N PRO A 117 -4.26 -11.64 -5.13
CA PRO A 117 -4.79 -10.59 -6.00
C PRO A 117 -5.49 -9.45 -5.25
N VAL A 118 -6.02 -9.73 -4.07
CA VAL A 118 -6.67 -8.73 -3.21
C VAL A 118 -5.65 -7.71 -2.69
N VAL A 119 -4.48 -8.18 -2.24
CA VAL A 119 -3.37 -7.32 -1.78
C VAL A 119 -2.87 -6.45 -2.93
N SER A 120 -2.58 -7.08 -4.08
CA SER A 120 -2.14 -6.38 -5.30
C SER A 120 -3.14 -5.32 -5.75
N LYS A 121 -4.45 -5.65 -5.76
CA LYS A 121 -5.53 -4.70 -6.08
C LYS A 121 -5.54 -3.53 -5.11
N HIS A 122 -5.46 -3.77 -3.80
CA HIS A 122 -5.47 -2.70 -2.80
C HIS A 122 -4.23 -1.81 -2.91
N ALA A 123 -3.05 -2.38 -3.14
CA ALA A 123 -1.81 -1.61 -3.33
C ALA A 123 -1.89 -0.71 -4.59
N ALA A 124 -2.34 -1.26 -5.71
CA ALA A 124 -2.55 -0.50 -6.94
C ALA A 124 -3.64 0.57 -6.79
N ASN A 125 -4.70 0.29 -6.04
CA ASN A 125 -5.76 1.26 -5.77
C ASN A 125 -5.27 2.38 -4.84
N ALA A 126 -4.37 2.07 -3.89
CA ALA A 126 -3.77 3.06 -3.02
C ALA A 126 -2.86 4.03 -3.78
N SER A 127 -1.98 3.52 -4.65
CA SER A 127 -1.10 4.36 -5.45
C SER A 127 -1.84 5.23 -6.48
N LEU A 128 -3.00 4.77 -6.96
CA LEU A 128 -3.87 5.52 -7.86
C LEU A 128 -4.88 6.42 -7.13
N LEU A 129 -4.84 6.51 -5.80
CA LEU A 129 -5.81 7.24 -4.98
C LEU A 129 -7.28 6.92 -5.34
N LYS A 130 -7.56 5.66 -5.70
CA LYS A 130 -8.91 5.24 -6.06
C LYS A 130 -9.82 5.23 -4.83
N ASN A 131 -11.00 5.81 -4.97
CA ASN A 131 -12.03 5.85 -3.94
C ASN A 131 -12.31 4.46 -3.36
N LEU A 132 -12.39 4.40 -2.02
CA LEU A 132 -12.71 3.18 -1.29
C LEU A 132 -14.23 3.00 -1.27
N GLN A 133 -14.72 1.84 -1.73
CA GLN A 133 -16.15 1.54 -1.73
C GLN A 133 -16.57 1.04 -0.34
N LEU A 134 -17.01 1.95 0.54
CA LEU A 134 -17.50 1.62 1.87
C LEU A 134 -18.99 1.21 1.82
N PRO A 135 -19.46 0.21 2.59
CA PRO A 135 -18.72 -0.54 3.63
C PRO A 135 -17.94 -1.76 3.09
N ALA A 136 -18.09 -2.13 1.82
CA ALA A 136 -17.57 -3.38 1.26
C ALA A 136 -16.03 -3.52 1.34
N GLU A 137 -15.29 -2.46 1.02
CA GLU A 137 -13.82 -2.41 1.09
C GLU A 137 -13.31 -1.84 2.44
N SER A 138 -14.11 -1.85 3.51
CA SER A 138 -13.62 -1.44 4.83
C SER A 138 -12.49 -2.36 5.32
N PRO A 139 -11.49 -1.85 6.07
CA PRO A 139 -10.36 -2.66 6.56
C PRO A 139 -10.81 -3.92 7.30
N ASP A 140 -11.86 -3.83 8.12
CA ASP A 140 -12.42 -4.96 8.88
C ASP A 140 -13.09 -6.00 7.96
N ASN A 141 -13.80 -5.56 6.92
CA ASN A 141 -14.45 -6.47 5.97
C ASN A 141 -13.43 -7.15 5.06
N VAL A 142 -12.41 -6.41 4.60
CA VAL A 142 -11.28 -6.95 3.85
C VAL A 142 -10.56 -8.00 4.68
N TYR A 143 -10.31 -7.71 5.97
CA TYR A 143 -9.71 -8.65 6.91
C TYR A 143 -10.51 -9.95 7.03
N LYS A 144 -11.80 -9.85 7.37
CA LYS A 144 -12.69 -11.02 7.56
C LYS A 144 -12.79 -11.86 6.29
N THR A 145 -12.95 -11.21 5.15
CA THR A 145 -13.05 -11.89 3.85
C THR A 145 -11.75 -12.64 3.52
N MET A 146 -10.60 -11.98 3.69
CA MET A 146 -9.30 -12.60 3.43
C MET A 146 -8.98 -13.73 4.41
N LEU A 147 -9.36 -13.60 5.69
CA LEU A 147 -9.17 -14.64 6.68
C LEU A 147 -10.00 -15.88 6.34
N ASN A 148 -11.26 -15.70 5.97
CA ASN A 148 -12.12 -16.79 5.51
C ASN A 148 -11.55 -17.47 4.25
N ASN A 149 -11.08 -16.69 3.28
CA ASN A 149 -10.43 -17.21 2.08
C ASN A 149 -9.16 -18.02 2.42
N THR A 150 -8.36 -17.54 3.38
CA THR A 150 -7.15 -18.23 3.83
C THR A 150 -7.50 -19.57 4.49
N ASN A 151 -8.52 -19.59 5.36
CA ASN A 151 -8.99 -20.82 6.02
C ASN A 151 -9.50 -21.87 5.01
N ASN A 152 -10.06 -21.40 3.89
CA ASN A 152 -10.57 -22.26 2.82
C ASN A 152 -9.55 -22.49 1.70
N VAL A 153 -8.28 -22.06 1.87
CA VAL A 153 -7.21 -22.15 0.85
C VAL A 153 -7.67 -21.63 -0.51
N TYR A 154 -8.43 -20.54 -0.50
CA TYR A 154 -9.06 -19.95 -1.67
C TYR A 154 -8.32 -18.70 -2.13
N ILE A 155 -7.91 -18.67 -3.40
CA ILE A 155 -7.27 -17.51 -4.02
C ILE A 155 -8.13 -17.04 -5.20
N PRO A 156 -8.73 -15.83 -5.13
CA PRO A 156 -9.61 -15.36 -6.19
C PRO A 156 -8.80 -14.94 -7.41
N PHE A 157 -8.78 -15.76 -8.46
CA PHE A 157 -8.20 -15.38 -9.75
C PHE A 157 -9.27 -14.71 -10.62
N LYS A 158 -8.93 -13.55 -11.22
CA LYS A 158 -9.75 -12.97 -12.29
C LYS A 158 -9.22 -13.47 -13.62
N LEU A 159 -10.05 -14.21 -14.37
CA LEU A 159 -9.71 -14.63 -15.72
C LEU A 159 -9.54 -13.40 -16.61
N SER A 160 -8.30 -13.08 -16.97
CA SER A 160 -8.01 -12.04 -17.97
C SER A 160 -7.92 -12.70 -19.34
N LYS A 161 -9.01 -12.64 -20.12
CA LYS A 161 -8.97 -13.03 -21.54
C LYS A 161 -8.12 -12.00 -22.29
N LYS A 162 -6.84 -12.30 -22.51
CA LYS A 162 -6.03 -11.53 -23.47
C LYS A 162 -6.58 -11.85 -24.85
N ASN A 163 -6.92 -10.83 -25.63
CA ASN A 163 -7.23 -11.03 -27.04
C ASN A 163 -5.97 -11.59 -27.72
N HIS A 164 -6.13 -12.65 -28.50
CA HIS A 164 -5.04 -13.22 -29.29
C HIS A 164 -4.41 -12.11 -30.15
N PRO A 165 -3.07 -11.99 -30.24
CA PRO A 165 -2.40 -10.88 -30.93
C PRO A 165 -2.87 -10.70 -32.39
N LEU A 166 -3.23 -11.80 -33.06
CA LEU A 166 -3.72 -11.79 -34.44
C LEU A 166 -5.24 -11.62 -34.59
N ARG A 167 -6.00 -11.56 -33.48
CA ARG A 167 -7.46 -11.35 -33.50
C ARG A 167 -7.84 -9.86 -33.63
N ALA A 168 -6.86 -8.96 -33.53
CA ALA A 168 -7.03 -7.53 -33.76
C ALA A 168 -6.98 -7.21 -35.28
N SER A 169 -7.89 -7.79 -36.05
CA SER A 169 -8.18 -7.28 -37.39
C SER A 169 -9.17 -6.12 -37.25
N LYS A 170 -8.74 -4.94 -37.71
CA LYS A 170 -9.57 -3.75 -37.99
C LYS A 170 -10.51 -3.32 -36.85
N GLN A 171 -10.04 -2.51 -35.91
CA GLN A 171 -10.79 -1.35 -35.40
C GLN A 171 -10.00 -0.54 -34.37
N LYS A 172 -9.76 0.72 -34.78
CA LYS A 172 -9.63 1.93 -33.97
C LYS A 172 -8.51 1.95 -32.92
N SER A 173 -7.55 2.84 -33.16
CA SER A 173 -6.67 3.42 -32.15
C SER A 173 -7.50 4.17 -31.09
N ALA A 174 -8.22 3.44 -30.25
CA ALA A 174 -8.73 3.99 -29.01
C ALA A 174 -7.49 4.39 -28.21
N LYS A 175 -7.34 5.70 -27.95
CA LYS A 175 -6.39 6.24 -26.97
C LYS A 175 -6.43 5.32 -25.76
N ARG A 176 -5.44 4.43 -25.65
CA ARG A 176 -5.17 3.71 -24.40
C ARG A 176 -4.88 4.83 -23.43
N GLN A 177 -5.87 5.22 -22.64
CA GLN A 177 -5.66 6.06 -21.49
C GLN A 177 -4.70 5.23 -20.64
N ARG A 178 -3.40 5.50 -20.80
CA ARG A 178 -2.36 4.90 -19.97
C ARG A 178 -2.86 5.22 -18.57
N GLN A 179 -3.23 4.19 -17.82
CA GLN A 179 -3.38 4.37 -16.39
C GLN A 179 -2.03 4.91 -15.96
N GLU A 180 -1.95 6.22 -15.73
CA GLU A 180 -0.80 6.87 -15.13
C GLU A 180 -0.79 6.39 -13.70
N TYR A 181 -0.32 5.16 -13.56
CA TYR A 181 0.29 4.78 -12.33
C TYR A 181 1.43 5.75 -12.14
N ARG A 182 1.39 6.50 -11.04
CA ARG A 182 2.54 7.24 -10.52
C ARG A 182 3.57 6.21 -10.09
N PHE A 183 4.23 5.59 -11.06
CA PHE A 183 5.40 4.74 -10.83
C PHE A 183 6.60 5.66 -10.81
N ILE A 184 7.24 5.69 -9.66
CA ILE A 184 8.51 6.37 -9.49
C ILE A 184 9.51 5.64 -10.39
N THR A 185 9.94 6.33 -11.44
CA THR A 185 11.06 5.88 -12.25
C THR A 185 12.31 5.91 -11.36
N PRO A 186 13.14 4.85 -11.36
CA PRO A 186 14.43 4.89 -10.69
C PRO A 186 15.20 6.13 -11.13
N ARG A 187 15.90 6.76 -10.19
CA ARG A 187 16.79 7.90 -10.42
C ARG A 187 17.61 7.66 -11.70
N GLU A 188 17.61 8.61 -12.64
CA GLU A 188 18.74 8.73 -13.56
C GLU A 188 19.94 9.18 -12.72
N THR A 189 20.58 8.23 -12.03
CA THR A 189 21.92 8.45 -11.53
C THR A 189 22.75 8.63 -12.77
N LYS A 190 23.11 9.88 -13.09
CA LYS A 190 24.30 10.13 -13.92
C LYS A 190 25.39 9.19 -13.40
N SER A 191 26.04 8.49 -14.33
CA SER A 191 27.01 7.43 -14.14
C SER A 191 28.24 7.85 -13.32
N TRP A 192 28.09 7.99 -12.01
CA TRP A 192 29.18 8.35 -11.08
C TRP A 192 29.62 7.20 -10.17
N HIS A 193 28.98 6.02 -10.25
CA HIS A 193 29.30 4.87 -9.39
C HIS A 193 29.85 3.63 -10.11
N LEU A 194 30.12 3.73 -11.41
CA LEU A 194 30.93 2.75 -12.15
C LEU A 194 32.11 3.51 -12.75
N LYS A 195 33.05 3.89 -11.89
CA LYS A 195 34.45 4.02 -12.30
C LYS A 195 35.09 2.68 -11.99
N ASP A 196 35.56 2.06 -13.06
CA ASP A 196 36.32 0.82 -13.19
C ASP A 196 37.00 0.31 -11.90
N PHE A 197 36.75 -0.97 -11.60
CA PHE A 197 37.73 -1.87 -10.99
C PHE A 197 38.02 -2.97 -12.00
#